data_AF-A0A5C9B250-F1
#
_entry.id   AF-A0A5C9B250-F1
#
_cell.length_a   1.000
_cell.length_b   1.000
_cell.length_c   1.000
_cell.angle_alpha   90.00
_cell.angle_beta   90.00
_cell.angle_gamma   90.00
#
_symmetry.space_group_name_H-M   'P 1'
#
loop_
_entity.id
_entity.type
_entity.pdbx_description
1 polymer ?
#
loop_
_entity_poly.entity_id
_entity_poly.type
_entity_poly.pdbx_seq_one_letter_code
_entity_poly.pdbx_strand_id
1 'polypeptide(L)'
;MASEEGDRIRRAYETAKAALLAEMVSEPVAADDPVQKLLDAPVKEMQHWVGELSTSALSTATAVMALEQMRRQYVSAGRDVPESWTRLIRGGVEWLIAHQNADGGWGDTVKSVSNISTTMLCYAVLKAVESGEWRVESSNSLAPHSPLPTL
;
A
#
# COMPACT_ATOMS: atom_id res chain seq x y z
N MET A 1 -5.86 -59.07 -16.13
CA MET A 1 -4.75 -58.11 -16.37
C MET A 1 -5.14 -56.66 -16.18
N ALA A 2 -6.19 -56.11 -16.83
CA ALA A 2 -6.55 -54.68 -16.67
C ALA A 2 -7.04 -54.27 -15.26
N SER A 3 -7.67 -55.19 -14.51
CA SER A 3 -8.15 -54.93 -13.14
C SER A 3 -7.03 -54.89 -12.10
N GLU A 4 -6.01 -55.73 -12.21
CA GLU A 4 -4.88 -55.73 -11.26
C GLU A 4 -4.03 -54.47 -11.37
N GLU A 5 -3.87 -53.94 -12.57
CA GLU A 5 -3.13 -52.69 -12.79
C GLU A 5 -3.90 -51.47 -12.27
N GLY A 6 -5.22 -51.43 -12.47
CA GLY A 6 -6.09 -50.41 -11.89
C GLY A 6 -6.06 -50.42 -10.35
N ASP A 7 -6.03 -51.61 -9.74
CA ASP A 7 -5.94 -51.77 -8.29
C ASP A 7 -4.56 -51.40 -7.72
N ARG A 8 -3.49 -51.53 -8.51
CA ARG A 8 -2.16 -51.04 -8.13
C ARG A 8 -2.09 -49.53 -8.18
N ILE A 9 -2.61 -48.91 -9.24
CA ILE A 9 -2.63 -47.45 -9.40
C ILE A 9 -3.47 -46.81 -8.29
N ARG A 10 -4.63 -47.37 -7.98
CA ARG A 10 -5.50 -46.88 -6.90
C ARG A 10 -4.82 -46.99 -5.53
N ARG A 11 -4.12 -48.09 -5.25
CA ARG A 11 -3.35 -48.25 -4.01
C ARG A 11 -2.20 -47.26 -3.91
N ALA A 12 -1.43 -47.08 -4.97
CA ALA A 12 -0.34 -46.12 -5.01
C ALA A 12 -0.85 -44.68 -4.77
N TYR A 13 -1.99 -44.33 -5.36
CA TYR A 13 -2.65 -43.04 -5.14
C TYR A 13 -3.09 -42.84 -3.69
N GLU A 14 -3.77 -43.82 -3.08
CA GLU A 14 -4.21 -43.70 -1.69
C GLU A 14 -3.04 -43.68 -0.70
N THR A 15 -1.96 -44.41 -0.98
CA THR A 15 -0.73 -44.35 -0.17
C THR A 15 -0.05 -42.98 -0.27
N ALA A 16 0.09 -42.43 -1.48
CA ALA A 16 0.67 -41.11 -1.67
C ALA A 16 -0.19 -40.01 -1.04
N LYS A 17 -1.53 -40.12 -1.17
CA LYS A 17 -2.49 -39.21 -0.55
C LYS A 17 -2.43 -39.30 0.98
N ALA A 18 -2.33 -40.50 1.55
CA ALA A 18 -2.21 -40.69 3.00
C ALA A 18 -0.88 -40.14 3.54
N ALA A 19 0.22 -40.30 2.80
CA ALA A 19 1.52 -39.74 3.16
C ALA A 19 1.51 -38.20 3.11
N LEU A 20 0.97 -37.61 2.04
CA LEU A 20 0.78 -36.15 1.93
C LEU A 20 -0.16 -35.60 3.00
N LEU A 21 -1.25 -36.30 3.30
CA LEU A 21 -2.16 -35.89 4.37
C LEU A 21 -1.48 -35.99 5.74
N ALA A 22 -0.69 -37.03 6.01
CA ALA A 22 0.06 -37.16 7.25
C ALA A 22 1.15 -36.08 7.40
N GLU A 23 1.74 -35.64 6.28
CA GLU A 23 2.69 -34.51 6.23
C GLU A 23 1.99 -33.14 6.34
N MET A 24 0.71 -33.06 5.93
CA MET A 24 -0.13 -31.86 6.01
C MET A 24 -0.91 -31.72 7.33
N VAL A 25 -0.97 -32.75 8.18
CA VAL A 25 -1.41 -32.59 9.57
C VAL A 25 -0.29 -31.83 10.26
N SER A 26 -0.52 -30.53 10.46
CA SER A 26 0.41 -29.59 11.06
C SER A 26 1.12 -30.19 12.26
N GLU A 27 2.44 -30.06 12.33
CA GLU A 27 3.17 -30.19 13.59
C GLU A 27 2.42 -29.46 14.70
N PRO A 28 2.41 -29.97 15.95
CA PRO A 28 1.70 -29.33 17.04
C PRO A 28 2.15 -27.88 17.13
N VAL A 29 1.20 -26.99 16.83
CA VAL A 29 1.36 -25.56 16.91
C VAL A 29 1.93 -25.23 18.29
N ALA A 30 3.14 -24.67 18.32
CA ALA A 30 3.81 -24.31 19.56
C ALA A 30 2.87 -23.44 20.42
N ALA A 31 2.89 -23.60 21.74
CA ALA A 31 1.99 -22.89 22.66
C ALA A 31 2.06 -21.34 22.53
N ASP A 32 3.12 -20.81 21.88
CA ASP A 32 3.33 -19.40 21.58
C ASP A 32 3.06 -19.02 20.11
N ASP A 33 2.30 -19.83 19.36
CA ASP A 33 1.94 -19.49 17.98
C ASP A 33 1.12 -18.19 17.94
N PRO A 34 1.63 -17.14 17.27
CA PRO A 34 0.93 -15.88 17.14
C PRO A 34 -0.44 -16.02 16.44
N VAL A 35 -0.62 -17.02 15.59
CA VAL A 35 -1.91 -17.27 14.92
C VAL A 35 -2.93 -17.83 15.91
N GLN A 36 -2.57 -18.86 16.67
CA GLN A 36 -3.46 -19.44 17.68
C GLN A 36 -3.80 -18.41 18.78
N LYS A 37 -2.81 -17.63 19.23
CA LYS A 37 -3.01 -16.54 20.19
C LYS A 37 -3.96 -15.45 19.67
N LEU A 38 -3.93 -15.18 18.37
CA LEU A 38 -4.89 -14.27 17.73
C LEU A 38 -6.28 -14.90 17.73
N LEU A 39 -6.44 -16.16 17.33
CA LEU A 39 -7.74 -16.85 17.30
C LEU A 39 -8.38 -16.97 18.69
N ASP A 40 -7.57 -17.14 19.73
CA ASP A 40 -8.03 -17.28 21.12
C ASP A 40 -8.30 -15.93 21.80
N ALA A 41 -7.95 -14.81 21.17
CA ALA A 41 -8.15 -13.49 21.76
C ALA A 41 -9.65 -13.15 21.86
N PRO A 42 -10.11 -12.63 23.01
CA PRO A 42 -11.53 -12.42 23.26
C PRO A 42 -12.11 -11.35 22.32
N VAL A 43 -13.06 -11.77 21.49
CA VAL A 43 -13.84 -10.89 20.62
C VAL A 43 -14.79 -10.05 21.49
N LYS A 44 -14.50 -8.75 21.68
CA LYS A 44 -15.38 -7.85 22.43
C LYS A 44 -16.54 -7.38 21.56
N GLU A 45 -17.77 -7.66 22.00
CA GLU A 45 -19.13 -7.15 21.66
C GLU A 45 -19.51 -6.71 20.22
N MET A 46 -18.58 -6.30 19.38
CA MET A 46 -18.71 -6.28 17.93
C MET A 46 -17.77 -7.34 17.37
N GLN A 47 -18.29 -8.31 16.60
CA GLN A 47 -17.54 -9.44 16.04
C GLN A 47 -16.48 -9.03 14.98
N HIS A 48 -15.53 -8.17 15.31
CA HIS A 48 -14.47 -7.72 14.41
C HIS A 48 -13.13 -7.58 15.12
N TRP A 49 -12.07 -7.73 14.34
CA TRP A 49 -10.70 -7.44 14.76
C TRP A 49 -10.39 -5.98 14.48
N VAL A 50 -9.88 -5.28 15.48
CA VAL A 50 -9.35 -3.92 15.31
C VAL A 50 -7.86 -4.01 15.02
N GLY A 51 -7.42 -3.41 13.91
CA GLY A 51 -6.02 -3.31 13.52
C GLY A 51 -5.75 -1.98 12.83
N GLU A 52 -4.47 -1.65 12.69
CA GLU A 52 -4.01 -0.50 11.92
C GLU A 52 -3.57 -0.98 10.53
N LEU A 53 -4.08 -0.34 9.47
CA LEU A 53 -3.63 -0.62 8.11
C LEU A 53 -2.20 -0.11 7.92
N SER A 54 -1.40 -0.84 7.15
CA SER A 54 -0.03 -0.42 6.85
C SER A 54 -0.02 0.94 6.14
N THR A 55 0.97 1.77 6.47
CA THR A 55 1.27 3.00 5.72
C THR A 55 1.54 2.65 4.25
N SER A 56 0.87 3.37 3.34
CA SER A 56 0.76 2.98 1.93
C SER A 56 0.98 4.15 0.99
N ALA A 57 1.98 4.03 0.12
CA ALA A 57 2.22 5.00 -0.94
C ALA A 57 1.06 5.03 -1.95
N LEU A 58 0.49 3.87 -2.28
CA LEU A 58 -0.69 3.76 -3.15
C LEU A 58 -1.88 4.54 -2.59
N SER A 59 -2.22 4.32 -1.31
CA SER A 59 -3.36 4.98 -0.67
C SER A 59 -3.13 6.49 -0.54
N THR A 60 -1.94 6.91 -0.09
CA THR A 60 -1.56 8.33 0.01
C THR A 60 -1.62 9.01 -1.35
N ALA A 61 -1.03 8.42 -2.40
CA ALA A 61 -1.06 8.98 -3.75
C ALA A 61 -2.49 9.11 -4.30
N THR A 62 -3.34 8.09 -4.06
CA THR A 62 -4.75 8.14 -4.46
C THR A 62 -5.50 9.29 -3.78
N ALA A 63 -5.32 9.46 -2.47
CA ALA A 63 -5.95 10.54 -1.71
C ALA A 63 -5.47 11.92 -2.18
N VAL A 64 -4.16 12.08 -2.40
CA VAL A 64 -3.58 13.34 -2.90
C VAL A 64 -4.11 13.67 -4.29
N MET A 65 -4.15 12.69 -5.22
CA MET A 65 -4.67 12.91 -6.57
C MET A 65 -6.15 13.33 -6.55
N ALA A 66 -6.96 12.69 -5.71
CA ALA A 66 -8.37 13.03 -5.57
C ALA A 66 -8.54 14.47 -5.05
N LEU A 67 -7.83 14.83 -3.98
CA LEU A 67 -7.88 16.18 -3.42
C LEU A 67 -7.37 17.23 -4.41
N GLU A 68 -6.31 16.95 -5.16
CA GLU A 68 -5.77 17.88 -6.16
C GLU A 68 -6.75 18.10 -7.32
N GLN A 69 -7.42 17.05 -7.79
CA GLN A 69 -8.47 17.19 -8.81
C GLN A 69 -9.65 18.02 -8.29
N MET A 70 -10.10 17.78 -7.06
CA MET A 70 -11.16 18.58 -6.43
C MET A 70 -10.74 20.04 -6.27
N ARG A 71 -9.51 20.28 -5.82
CA ARG A 71 -8.92 21.62 -5.69
C ARG A 71 -8.96 22.36 -7.02
N ARG A 72 -8.50 21.73 -8.11
CA ARG A 72 -8.52 22.31 -9.47
C ARG A 72 -9.93 22.67 -9.92
N GLN A 73 -10.90 21.79 -9.68
CA GLN A 73 -12.30 22.06 -10.01
C GLN A 73 -12.83 23.28 -9.24
N TYR A 74 -12.55 23.37 -7.95
CA TYR A 74 -12.95 24.52 -7.11
C TYR A 74 -12.35 25.83 -7.61
N VAL A 75 -11.04 25.84 -7.87
CA VAL A 75 -10.33 27.01 -8.42
C VAL A 75 -10.94 27.41 -9.77
N SER A 76 -11.17 26.46 -10.68
CA SER A 76 -11.77 26.76 -11.99
C SER A 76 -13.20 27.31 -11.91
N ALA A 77 -13.93 26.97 -10.83
CA ALA A 77 -15.28 27.46 -10.57
C ALA A 77 -15.30 28.78 -9.77
N GLY A 78 -14.13 29.39 -9.47
CA GLY A 78 -14.02 30.61 -8.67
C GLY A 78 -14.46 30.42 -7.21
N ARG A 79 -14.31 29.20 -6.67
CA ARG A 79 -14.69 28.82 -5.31
C ARG A 79 -13.47 28.77 -4.41
N ASP A 80 -13.64 29.15 -3.15
CA ASP A 80 -12.59 29.03 -2.14
C ASP A 80 -12.27 27.56 -1.86
N VAL A 81 -10.98 27.23 -1.89
CA VAL A 81 -10.46 25.92 -1.55
C VAL A 81 -10.30 25.82 -0.03
N PRO A 82 -10.82 24.77 0.64
CA PRO A 82 -10.54 24.55 2.05
C PRO A 82 -9.04 24.40 2.32
N GLU A 83 -8.51 25.19 3.25
CA GLU A 83 -7.09 25.14 3.67
C GLU A 83 -6.68 23.74 4.19
N SER A 84 -7.64 22.97 4.72
CA SER A 84 -7.39 21.58 5.13
C SER A 84 -6.96 20.70 3.95
N TRP A 85 -7.55 20.87 2.76
CA TRP A 85 -7.18 20.10 1.57
C TRP A 85 -5.77 20.46 1.12
N THR A 86 -5.45 21.75 1.10
CA THR A 86 -4.12 22.27 0.82
C THR A 86 -3.07 21.62 1.72
N ARG A 87 -3.32 21.60 3.02
CA ARG A 87 -2.42 20.98 4.00
C ARG A 87 -2.27 19.48 3.78
N LEU A 88 -3.37 18.76 3.47
CA LEU A 88 -3.36 17.32 3.23
C LEU A 88 -2.62 16.97 1.93
N ILE A 89 -2.81 17.74 0.86
CA ILE A 89 -2.08 17.57 -0.41
C ILE A 89 -0.58 17.76 -0.16
N ARG A 90 -0.19 18.87 0.49
CA ARG A 90 1.21 19.16 0.79
C ARG A 90 1.84 18.07 1.64
N GLY A 91 1.20 17.70 2.75
CA GLY A 91 1.72 16.65 3.65
C GLY A 91 1.82 15.29 2.96
N GLY A 92 0.85 14.94 2.09
CA GLY A 92 0.91 13.72 1.30
C GLY A 92 2.06 13.71 0.29
N VAL A 93 2.31 14.83 -0.39
CA VAL A 93 3.45 14.98 -1.31
C VAL A 93 4.78 14.87 -0.57
N GLU A 94 4.94 15.59 0.54
CA GLU A 94 6.13 15.52 1.39
C GLU A 94 6.39 14.08 1.85
N TRP A 95 5.34 13.38 2.27
CA TRP A 95 5.42 11.98 2.67
C TRP A 95 5.86 11.06 1.52
N LEU A 96 5.27 11.22 0.32
CA LEU A 96 5.63 10.41 -0.85
C LEU A 96 7.11 10.58 -1.22
N ILE A 97 7.61 11.81 -1.21
CA ILE A 97 9.03 12.11 -1.48
C ILE A 97 9.92 11.45 -0.43
N ALA A 98 9.55 11.54 0.85
CA ALA A 98 10.34 10.97 1.95
C ALA A 98 10.36 9.42 1.96
N HIS A 99 9.40 8.77 1.31
CA HIS A 99 9.26 7.30 1.29
C HIS A 99 9.45 6.69 -0.11
N GLN A 100 10.19 7.37 -0.99
CA GLN A 100 10.66 6.79 -2.24
C GLN A 100 11.69 5.70 -1.94
N ASN A 101 11.59 4.55 -2.63
CA ASN A 101 12.57 3.48 -2.51
C ASN A 101 13.90 3.90 -3.13
N ALA A 102 14.99 3.19 -2.77
CA ALA A 102 16.34 3.50 -3.27
C ALA A 102 16.49 3.39 -4.79
N ASP A 103 15.59 2.66 -5.47
CA ASP A 103 15.53 2.55 -6.93
C ASP A 103 14.75 3.69 -7.61
N GLY A 104 14.23 4.64 -6.84
CA GLY A 104 13.42 5.75 -7.33
C GLY A 104 11.93 5.41 -7.51
N GLY A 105 11.50 4.19 -7.21
CA GLY A 105 10.10 3.78 -7.31
C GLY A 105 9.34 3.82 -5.98
N TRP A 106 8.09 3.35 -6.04
CA TRP A 106 7.25 3.09 -4.86
C TRP A 106 6.58 1.72 -4.97
N GLY A 107 6.51 1.02 -3.85
CA GLY A 107 5.65 -0.15 -3.66
C GLY A 107 4.35 0.21 -2.95
N ASP A 108 3.44 -0.76 -2.81
CA ASP A 108 2.11 -0.52 -2.22
C ASP A 108 2.18 -0.08 -0.75
N THR A 109 3.23 -0.47 -0.04
CA THR A 109 3.56 -0.05 1.33
C THR A 109 5.03 0.35 1.42
N VAL A 110 5.44 0.94 2.56
CA VAL A 110 6.84 1.29 2.84
C VAL A 110 7.79 0.09 2.92
N LYS A 111 7.26 -1.15 2.98
CA LYS A 111 8.05 -2.39 2.99
C LYS A 111 8.02 -3.12 1.65
N SER A 112 7.21 -2.66 0.70
CA SER A 112 7.04 -3.29 -0.60
C SER A 112 8.16 -2.87 -1.55
N VAL A 113 8.65 -3.82 -2.36
CA VAL A 113 9.47 -3.49 -3.53
C VAL A 113 8.68 -2.60 -4.50
N SER A 114 9.40 -1.80 -5.27
CA SER A 114 8.79 -0.92 -6.26
C SER A 114 7.99 -1.71 -7.29
N ASN A 115 6.80 -1.19 -7.65
CA ASN A 115 5.99 -1.74 -8.73
C ASN A 115 5.53 -0.64 -9.68
N ILE A 116 5.26 -1.02 -10.94
CA ILE A 116 4.95 -0.07 -12.01
C ILE A 116 3.70 0.77 -11.69
N SER A 117 2.63 0.14 -11.20
CA SER A 117 1.37 0.82 -10.94
C SER A 117 1.51 1.92 -9.89
N THR A 118 2.10 1.58 -8.74
CA THR A 118 2.25 2.50 -7.62
C THR A 118 3.30 3.57 -7.92
N THR A 119 4.38 3.20 -8.60
CA THR A 119 5.40 4.16 -9.06
C THR A 119 4.80 5.18 -10.03
N MET A 120 4.05 4.73 -11.05
CA MET A 120 3.43 5.64 -12.02
C MET A 120 2.37 6.53 -11.38
N LEU A 121 1.59 6.01 -10.43
CA LEU A 121 0.61 6.82 -9.70
C LEU A 121 1.29 7.89 -8.86
N CYS A 122 2.31 7.53 -8.07
CA CYS A 122 3.06 8.49 -7.25
C CYS A 122 3.71 9.56 -8.13
N TYR A 123 4.36 9.15 -9.23
CA TYR A 123 4.95 10.08 -10.18
C TYR A 123 3.90 11.04 -10.78
N ALA A 124 2.75 10.52 -11.22
CA ALA A 124 1.66 11.34 -11.76
C ALA A 124 1.14 12.36 -10.73
N VAL A 125 1.03 11.97 -9.46
CA VAL A 125 0.68 12.87 -8.35
C VAL A 125 1.68 14.01 -8.21
N LEU A 126 2.97 13.70 -8.16
CA LEU A 126 4.01 14.72 -8.02
C LEU A 126 3.95 15.72 -9.18
N LYS A 127 3.81 15.24 -10.42
CA LYS A 127 3.65 16.11 -11.60
C LYS A 127 2.36 16.94 -11.57
N ALA A 128 1.26 16.33 -11.12
CA ALA A 128 -0.02 17.03 -10.99
C ALA A 128 0.06 18.16 -9.96
N VAL A 129 0.74 17.97 -8.82
CA VAL A 129 0.85 19.03 -7.81
C VAL A 129 1.87 20.11 -8.21
N GLU A 130 2.99 19.75 -8.86
CA GLU A 130 3.98 20.71 -9.38
C GLU A 130 3.37 21.70 -10.38
N SER A 131 2.58 21.20 -11.33
CA SER A 131 1.89 22.05 -12.33
C SER A 131 0.82 22.97 -11.73
N GLY A 132 0.51 22.81 -10.44
CA GLY A 132 -0.51 23.54 -9.72
C GLY A 132 -0.06 24.87 -9.12
N GLU A 133 1.17 25.35 -9.41
CA GLU A 133 1.82 26.56 -8.88
C GLU A 133 1.25 26.99 -7.51
N TRP A 134 1.81 26.42 -6.44
CA TRP A 134 1.70 27.01 -5.11
C TRP A 134 2.44 28.36 -5.12
N ARG A 135 1.80 29.42 -5.64
CA ARG A 135 2.27 30.79 -5.43
C ARG A 135 2.08 31.10 -3.96
N VAL A 136 3.08 30.75 -3.16
CA VAL A 136 3.32 31.39 -1.88
C VAL A 136 3.49 32.87 -2.22
N GLU A 137 2.50 33.67 -1.83
CA GLU A 137 2.58 35.13 -1.92
C GLU A 137 3.80 35.54 -1.10
N SER A 138 4.91 35.77 -1.81
CA SER A 138 6.21 36.10 -1.25
C SER A 138 6.15 37.55 -0.77
N SER A 139 5.51 37.76 0.37
CA SER A 139 5.77 38.93 1.18
C SER A 139 7.10 38.71 1.89
N ASN A 140 8.15 39.21 1.22
CA ASN A 140 9.44 39.69 1.75
C ASN A 140 10.72 39.02 1.18
N SER A 141 11.19 39.59 0.06
CA SER A 141 12.57 39.89 -0.35
C SER A 141 13.79 39.09 0.18
N LEU A 142 14.60 38.63 -0.79
CA LEU A 142 16.06 38.34 -0.82
C LEU A 142 16.58 36.92 -0.47
N ALA A 143 16.70 36.05 -1.48
CA ALA A 143 17.97 35.46 -1.99
C ALA A 143 17.67 34.40 -3.09
N PRO A 144 18.53 34.19 -4.10
CA PRO A 144 18.30 33.18 -5.13
C PRO A 144 18.55 31.76 -4.59
N HIS A 145 17.51 30.92 -4.64
CA HIS A 145 17.58 29.51 -4.26
C HIS A 145 18.43 28.70 -5.24
N SER A 146 19.30 27.83 -4.70
CA SER A 146 20.00 26.79 -5.46
C SER A 146 19.01 25.78 -6.05
N PRO A 147 19.27 25.24 -7.25
CA PRO A 147 18.39 24.24 -7.87
C PRO A 147 18.45 22.92 -7.11
N LEU A 148 17.31 22.22 -7.07
CA LEU A 148 17.19 20.83 -6.60
C LEU A 148 18.10 19.90 -7.42
N PRO A 149 18.63 18.83 -6.83
CA PRO A 149 19.44 17.85 -7.55
C PRO A 149 18.61 17.19 -8.65
N THR A 150 19.18 17.16 -9.85
CA THR A 150 18.63 16.51 -11.03
C THR A 150 18.76 14.99 -10.87
N LEU A 151 17.72 14.25 -11.30
CA LEU A 151 17.79 12.79 -11.51
C LEU A 151 18.85 12.44 -12.57
#